data_AF-A0A2V8BP82-F1
#
_entry.id   AF-A0A2V8BP82-F1
#
_cell.length_a   1.000
_cell.length_b   1.000
_cell.length_c   1.000
_cell.angle_alpha   90.00
_cell.angle_beta   90.00
_cell.angle_gamma   90.00
#
_symmetry.space_group_name_H-M   'P 1'
#
loop_
_entity.id
_entity.type
_entity.pdbx_description
1 polymer ?
#
loop_
_entity_poly.entity_id
_entity_poly.type
_entity_poly.pdbx_seq_one_letter_code
_entity_poly.pdbx_strand_id
1 'polypeptide(L)'
;MRIARRKRGRPPKFGRPGQVVALTLPEEVVAGLRRIDRDVAWAVVRLYEKEARRTPAAPPEPAVAELVRITERRSLIIVNRAEVSKLPGVTIVPVSATRAFLALAPGLGMSDLDLAVSERLDDGIDERERKALTRLRAQVRRWRRDRGLRFHTRAIIEVEDVSIRRRRV
;
A
#
# COMPACT_ATOMS: atom_id res chain seq x y z
N MET A 1 -35.25 29.89 -20.57
CA MET A 1 -35.11 28.46 -20.20
C MET A 1 -34.19 27.78 -21.21
N ARG A 2 -33.03 27.25 -20.81
CA ARG A 2 -32.09 26.53 -21.69
C ARG A 2 -32.16 25.03 -21.39
N ILE A 3 -32.78 24.26 -22.27
CA ILE A 3 -32.76 22.80 -22.20
C ILE A 3 -31.36 22.34 -22.64
N ALA A 4 -30.57 21.85 -21.68
CA ALA A 4 -29.23 21.33 -21.96
C ALA A 4 -29.33 20.04 -22.79
N ARG A 5 -28.70 20.04 -23.98
CA ARG A 5 -28.61 18.89 -24.88
C ARG A 5 -27.97 17.69 -24.15
N ARG A 6 -28.73 16.60 -23.96
CA ARG A 6 -28.19 15.29 -23.54
C ARG A 6 -27.19 14.81 -24.60
N LYS A 7 -25.91 14.70 -24.23
CA LYS A 7 -24.85 14.09 -25.07
C LYS A 7 -25.30 12.66 -25.45
N ARG A 8 -25.55 12.42 -26.73
CA ARG A 8 -25.84 11.09 -27.28
C ARG A 8 -24.53 10.31 -27.38
N GLY A 9 -24.40 9.26 -26.57
CA GLY A 9 -23.32 8.28 -26.61
C GLY A 9 -23.79 6.99 -25.96
N ARG A 10 -23.08 5.88 -26.20
CA ARG A 10 -23.41 4.59 -25.56
C ARG A 10 -23.47 4.78 -24.04
N PRO A 11 -24.57 4.38 -23.38
CA PRO A 11 -24.66 4.46 -21.93
C PRO A 11 -23.45 3.75 -21.29
N PRO A 12 -22.81 4.35 -20.28
CA PRO A 12 -21.70 3.71 -19.60
C PRO A 12 -22.16 2.41 -18.94
N LYS A 13 -21.41 1.32 -19.15
CA LYS A 13 -21.73 -0.04 -18.68
C LYS A 13 -22.02 -0.10 -17.16
N PHE A 14 -21.41 0.81 -16.39
CA PHE A 14 -21.53 0.89 -14.93
C PHE A 14 -22.17 2.18 -14.42
N GLY A 15 -22.88 2.94 -15.27
CA GLY A 15 -23.52 4.20 -14.87
C GLY A 15 -22.57 5.37 -14.57
N ARG A 16 -21.24 5.17 -14.67
CA ARG A 16 -20.18 6.15 -14.45
C ARG A 16 -19.13 6.11 -15.58
N PRO A 17 -18.34 7.17 -15.80
CA PRO A 17 -17.22 7.12 -16.75
C PRO A 17 -16.31 5.92 -16.48
N GLY A 18 -15.86 5.24 -17.53
CA GLY A 18 -15.04 4.03 -17.41
C GLY A 18 -13.96 3.98 -18.49
N GLN A 19 -12.88 3.27 -18.18
CA GLN A 19 -11.76 3.00 -19.09
C GLN A 19 -11.83 1.55 -19.59
N VAL A 20 -11.53 1.33 -20.87
CA VAL A 20 -11.43 -0.03 -21.43
C VAL A 20 -10.06 -0.61 -21.07
N VAL A 21 -10.06 -1.81 -20.50
CA VAL A 21 -8.85 -2.54 -20.12
C VAL A 21 -8.94 -3.95 -20.69
N ALA A 22 -7.91 -4.38 -21.41
CA ALA A 22 -7.76 -5.74 -21.90
C ALA A 22 -6.74 -6.47 -21.02
N LEU A 23 -7.10 -7.65 -20.53
CA LEU A 23 -6.33 -8.42 -19.55
C LEU A 23 -6.36 -9.89 -19.94
N THR A 24 -5.21 -10.56 -19.86
CA THR A 24 -5.14 -12.02 -19.89
C THR A 24 -5.10 -12.52 -18.45
N LEU A 25 -6.06 -13.36 -18.07
CA LEU A 25 -6.17 -13.92 -16.72
C LEU A 25 -6.10 -15.45 -16.79
N PRO A 26 -5.56 -16.12 -15.75
CA PRO A 26 -5.65 -17.58 -15.63
C PRO A 26 -7.11 -18.07 -15.64
N GLU A 27 -7.35 -19.27 -16.17
CA GLU A 27 -8.70 -19.82 -16.36
C GLU A 27 -9.45 -19.96 -15.03
N GLU A 28 -8.77 -20.38 -13.98
CA GLU A 28 -9.31 -20.51 -12.63
C GLU A 28 -9.76 -19.16 -12.04
N VAL A 29 -9.08 -18.08 -12.41
CA VAL A 29 -9.44 -16.71 -12.00
C VAL A 29 -10.71 -16.29 -12.72
N VAL A 30 -10.83 -16.54 -14.02
CA VAL A 30 -12.04 -16.25 -14.79
C VAL A 30 -13.24 -17.06 -14.27
N ALA A 31 -13.02 -18.34 -13.97
CA ALA A 31 -14.04 -19.21 -13.37
C ALA A 31 -14.48 -18.69 -11.98
N GLY A 32 -13.52 -18.26 -11.16
CA GLY A 32 -13.79 -17.63 -9.86
C GLY A 32 -14.62 -16.35 -9.98
N LEU A 33 -14.26 -15.44 -10.89
CA LEU A 33 -15.01 -14.20 -11.15
C LEU A 33 -16.44 -14.49 -11.60
N ARG A 34 -16.64 -15.50 -12.46
CA ARG A 34 -17.97 -15.92 -12.94
C ARG A 34 -18.88 -16.46 -11.83
N ARG A 35 -18.34 -16.93 -10.71
CA ARG A 35 -19.12 -17.32 -9.51
C ARG A 35 -19.62 -16.09 -8.74
N ILE A 36 -18.95 -14.95 -8.86
CA ILE A 36 -19.36 -13.69 -8.22
C ILE A 36 -20.43 -12.99 -9.06
N ASP A 37 -20.23 -12.90 -10.38
CA ASP A 37 -21.20 -12.35 -11.34
C ASP A 37 -20.95 -12.99 -12.72
N ARG A 38 -22.01 -13.30 -13.46
CA ARG A 38 -21.90 -13.88 -14.81
C ARG A 38 -21.13 -12.95 -15.77
N ASP A 39 -21.23 -11.64 -15.58
CA ASP A 39 -20.40 -10.67 -16.29
C ASP A 39 -19.11 -10.42 -15.50
N VAL A 40 -17.99 -10.91 -16.04
CA VAL A 40 -16.65 -10.78 -15.43
C VAL A 40 -16.33 -9.33 -15.07
N ALA A 41 -16.78 -8.36 -15.87
CA ALA A 41 -16.52 -6.95 -15.58
C ALA A 41 -17.34 -6.47 -14.37
N TRP A 42 -18.58 -6.95 -14.20
CA TRP A 42 -19.36 -6.70 -12.98
C TRP A 42 -18.79 -7.44 -11.77
N ALA A 43 -18.25 -8.64 -11.94
CA ALA A 43 -17.58 -9.37 -10.87
C ALA A 43 -16.38 -8.57 -10.31
N VAL A 44 -15.56 -8.00 -11.19
CA VAL A 44 -14.44 -7.11 -10.82
C VAL A 44 -14.94 -5.88 -10.07
N VAL A 45 -15.97 -5.20 -10.60
CA VAL A 45 -16.55 -4.00 -9.95
C VAL A 45 -17.12 -4.34 -8.56
N ARG A 46 -17.86 -5.45 -8.43
CA ARG A 46 -18.43 -5.89 -7.15
C ARG A 46 -17.36 -6.28 -6.14
N LEU A 47 -16.29 -6.94 -6.57
CA LEU A 47 -15.17 -7.29 -5.70
C LEU A 47 -14.49 -6.03 -5.17
N TYR A 48 -14.23 -5.06 -6.05
CA TYR A 48 -13.69 -3.76 -5.67
C TYR A 48 -14.61 -3.03 -4.71
N GLU A 49 -15.91 -2.92 -5.01
CA GLU A 49 -16.87 -2.22 -4.14
C GLU A 49 -17.05 -2.91 -2.78
N LYS A 50 -16.97 -4.25 -2.73
CA LYS A 50 -17.01 -5.01 -1.48
C LYS A 50 -15.79 -4.71 -0.60
N GLU A 51 -14.60 -4.68 -1.18
CA GLU A 51 -13.37 -4.31 -0.45
C GLU A 51 -13.32 -2.82 -0.10
N ALA A 52 -13.81 -1.96 -0.99
CA ALA A 52 -13.93 -0.52 -0.75
C ALA A 52 -14.98 -0.19 0.32
N ARG A 53 -15.99 -1.03 0.54
CA ARG A 53 -16.95 -0.90 1.67
C ARG A 53 -16.41 -1.45 2.99
N ARG A 54 -15.48 -2.40 2.94
CA ARG A 54 -14.76 -2.93 4.12
C ARG A 54 -13.74 -1.93 4.68
N THR A 55 -13.31 -0.98 3.85
CA THR A 55 -12.44 0.13 4.23
C THR A 55 -13.30 1.40 4.39
N PRO A 56 -13.30 2.11 5.54
CA PRO A 56 -14.09 3.33 5.68
C PRO A 56 -13.70 4.40 4.64
N ALA A 57 -14.72 5.13 4.17
CA ALA A 57 -14.66 6.09 3.08
C ALA A 57 -13.76 7.32 3.33
N ALA A 58 -12.68 7.38 2.57
CA ALA A 58 -12.06 8.54 1.92
C ALA A 58 -11.15 7.93 0.82
N PRO A 59 -10.79 8.57 -0.30
CA PRO A 59 -9.51 8.24 -0.91
C PRO A 59 -8.48 8.78 0.08
N PRO A 60 -7.83 7.95 0.93
CA PRO A 60 -6.75 8.48 1.71
C PRO A 60 -5.68 8.81 0.67
N GLU A 61 -4.93 9.89 0.85
CA GLU A 61 -3.57 9.87 0.30
C GLU A 61 -2.96 8.51 0.65
N PRO A 62 -2.32 7.81 -0.31
CA PRO A 62 -1.83 6.46 -0.08
C PRO A 62 -1.10 6.45 1.26
N ALA A 63 -1.56 5.59 2.18
CA ALA A 63 -1.08 5.63 3.55
C ALA A 63 0.45 5.48 3.51
N VAL A 64 1.16 6.47 4.04
CA VAL A 64 2.64 6.47 4.07
C VAL A 64 3.15 5.20 4.74
N ALA A 65 2.38 4.69 5.71
CA ALA A 65 2.57 3.40 6.34
C ALA A 65 1.25 2.68 6.67
N GLU A 66 1.23 1.38 6.47
CA GLU A 66 0.10 0.49 6.74
C GLU A 66 0.53 -0.80 7.47
N LEU A 67 -0.40 -1.38 8.24
CA LEU A 67 -0.24 -2.70 8.85
C LEU A 67 -0.80 -3.77 7.91
N VAL A 68 0.08 -4.52 7.27
CA VAL A 68 -0.29 -5.60 6.35
C VAL A 68 -0.31 -6.91 7.11
N ARG A 69 -1.49 -7.55 7.18
CA ARG A 69 -1.65 -8.84 7.85
C ARG A 69 -0.84 -9.92 7.16
N ILE A 70 -0.03 -10.62 7.94
CA ILE A 70 0.69 -11.84 7.51
C ILE A 70 0.06 -13.11 8.09
N THR A 71 -0.66 -12.98 9.20
CA THR A 71 -1.46 -14.05 9.83
C THR A 71 -2.68 -13.41 10.51
N GLU A 72 -3.56 -14.21 11.12
CA GLU A 72 -4.74 -13.71 11.84
C GLU A 72 -4.43 -12.67 12.91
N ARG A 73 -3.27 -12.77 13.56
CA ARG A 73 -2.89 -11.93 14.72
C ARG A 73 -1.58 -11.16 14.53
N ARG A 74 -0.97 -11.21 13.34
CA ARG A 74 0.31 -10.53 13.07
C ARG A 74 0.23 -9.72 11.81
N SER A 75 0.82 -8.54 11.87
CA SER A 75 0.97 -7.62 10.76
C SER A 75 2.41 -7.13 10.66
N LEU A 76 2.84 -6.83 9.44
CA LEU A 76 4.08 -6.11 9.17
C LEU A 76 3.76 -4.65 8.86
N ILE A 77 4.70 -3.76 9.20
CA ILE A 77 4.63 -2.35 8.79
C ILE A 77 5.19 -2.26 7.37
N ILE A 78 4.34 -1.85 6.43
CA ILE A 78 4.72 -1.58 5.04
C ILE A 78 4.62 -0.08 4.80
N VAL A 79 5.63 0.50 4.17
CA VAL A 79 5.71 1.91 3.81
C VAL A 79 5.74 2.11 2.29
N ASN A 80 5.38 3.32 1.87
CA ASN A 80 5.61 3.76 0.50
C ASN A 80 7.09 4.14 0.31
N ARG A 81 7.83 3.37 -0.49
CA ARG A 81 9.26 3.58 -0.75
C ARG A 81 9.55 4.92 -1.44
N ALA A 82 8.61 5.43 -2.23
CA ALA A 82 8.79 6.69 -2.93
C ALA A 82 8.74 7.91 -2.00
N GLU A 83 8.31 7.72 -0.76
CA GLU A 83 8.07 8.80 0.22
C GLU A 83 8.96 8.69 1.46
N VAL A 84 9.59 7.53 1.69
CA VAL A 84 10.51 7.29 2.80
C VAL A 84 11.80 6.73 2.22
N SER A 85 12.85 7.55 2.20
CA SER A 85 14.09 7.21 1.50
C SER A 85 15.11 6.51 2.40
N LYS A 86 15.42 7.11 3.56
CA LYS A 86 16.43 6.65 4.52
C LYS A 86 16.01 7.03 5.93
N LEU A 87 16.23 6.10 6.86
CA LEU A 87 16.02 6.29 8.29
C LEU A 87 17.19 5.63 9.03
N PRO A 88 17.86 6.34 9.97
CA PRO A 88 18.96 5.76 10.75
C PRO A 88 18.54 4.46 11.46
N GLY A 89 19.36 3.41 11.36
CA GLY A 89 19.06 2.12 12.01
C GLY A 89 17.86 1.34 11.41
N VAL A 90 17.28 1.82 10.31
CA VAL A 90 16.16 1.18 9.63
C VAL A 90 16.53 0.84 8.19
N THR A 91 16.42 -0.44 7.84
CA THR A 91 16.54 -0.92 6.47
C THR A 91 15.18 -0.96 5.81
N ILE A 92 15.05 -0.32 4.65
CA ILE A 92 13.82 -0.30 3.86
C ILE A 92 13.92 -1.39 2.79
N VAL A 93 13.32 -2.55 3.04
CA VAL A 93 13.40 -3.74 2.18
C VAL A 93 12.27 -3.71 1.15
N PRO A 94 12.55 -3.57 -0.16
CA PRO A 94 11.50 -3.49 -1.18
C PRO A 94 10.71 -4.80 -1.28
N VAL A 95 9.39 -4.70 -1.29
CA VAL A 95 8.47 -5.83 -1.56
C VAL A 95 7.82 -5.70 -2.93
N SER A 96 7.75 -4.47 -3.46
CA SER A 96 7.32 -4.16 -4.83
C SER A 96 7.93 -2.82 -5.27
N ALA A 97 7.55 -2.33 -6.45
CA ALA A 97 8.02 -1.05 -6.97
C ALA A 97 7.77 0.14 -6.03
N THR A 98 6.64 0.15 -5.32
CA THR A 98 6.21 1.27 -4.46
C THR A 98 6.13 0.92 -2.98
N ARG A 99 6.18 -0.36 -2.62
CA ARG A 99 6.00 -0.82 -1.23
C ARG A 99 7.28 -1.43 -0.70
N ALA A 100 7.61 -1.08 0.54
CA ALA A 100 8.75 -1.65 1.26
C ALA A 100 8.38 -1.99 2.70
N PHE A 101 8.99 -3.04 3.23
CA PHE A 101 8.93 -3.42 4.63
C PHE A 101 10.05 -2.68 5.42
N LEU A 102 9.77 -2.29 6.66
CA LEU A 102 10.75 -1.68 7.56
C LEU A 102 11.43 -2.73 8.45
N ALA A 103 12.70 -3.03 8.16
CA ALA A 103 13.54 -3.83 9.05
C ALA A 103 14.30 -2.91 10.01
N LEU A 104 14.27 -3.21 11.30
CA LEU A 104 15.08 -2.51 12.28
C LEU A 104 16.41 -3.27 12.47
N ALA A 105 17.50 -2.54 12.69
CA ALA A 105 18.76 -3.17 13.06
C ALA A 105 18.61 -3.99 14.36
N PRO A 106 19.41 -5.06 14.56
CA PRO A 106 19.34 -5.86 15.78
C PRO A 106 19.42 -5.01 17.04
N GLY A 107 18.52 -5.24 17.99
CA GLY A 107 18.43 -4.48 19.24
C GLY A 107 17.57 -3.21 19.17
N LEU A 108 17.20 -2.75 17.97
CA LEU A 108 16.28 -1.62 17.81
C LEU A 108 14.81 -2.06 17.83
N GLY A 109 13.96 -1.16 18.34
CA GLY A 109 12.53 -1.36 18.47
C GLY A 109 11.72 -0.14 18.03
N MET A 110 10.45 -0.14 18.46
CA MET A 110 9.50 0.89 18.03
C MET A 110 9.87 2.31 18.50
N SER A 111 10.52 2.43 19.66
CA SER A 111 11.00 3.72 20.18
C SER A 111 12.12 4.28 19.30
N ASP A 112 13.04 3.43 18.85
CA ASP A 112 14.13 3.81 17.97
C ASP A 112 13.62 4.22 16.59
N LEU A 113 12.54 3.60 16.11
CA LEU A 113 11.87 4.03 14.88
C LEU A 113 11.26 5.44 15.02
N ASP A 114 10.62 5.78 16.14
CA ASP A 114 10.07 7.14 16.37
C ASP A 114 11.19 8.18 16.50
N LEU A 115 12.33 7.79 17.07
CA LEU A 115 13.54 8.61 17.13
C LEU A 115 14.12 8.84 15.72
N ALA A 116 14.36 7.77 14.95
CA ALA A 116 14.91 7.84 13.60
C ALA A 116 14.05 8.71 12.67
N VAL A 117 12.72 8.64 12.79
CA VAL A 117 11.80 9.51 12.04
C VAL A 117 11.89 10.95 12.49
N SER A 118 12.08 11.21 13.79
CA SER A 118 12.24 12.57 14.32
C SER A 118 13.56 13.20 13.88
N GLU A 119 14.67 12.47 13.99
CA GLU A 119 15.99 12.91 13.50
C GLU A 119 15.95 13.23 12.00
N ARG A 120 15.33 12.36 11.20
CA ARG A 120 15.21 12.60 9.75
C ARG A 120 14.32 13.81 9.42
N LEU A 121 13.33 14.14 10.25
CA LEU A 121 12.50 15.35 10.08
C LEU A 121 13.27 16.64 10.39
N ASP A 122 14.26 16.55 11.27
CA ASP A 122 15.14 17.65 11.66
C ASP A 122 16.25 17.88 10.62
N ASP A 123 16.56 16.87 9.80
CA ASP A 123 17.43 17.02 8.63
C ASP A 123 16.83 17.96 7.56
N GLY A 124 17.71 18.53 6.73
CA GLY A 124 17.33 19.28 5.52
C GLY A 124 16.70 18.36 4.46
N ILE A 125 15.40 18.13 4.56
CA ILE A 125 14.58 17.33 3.63
C ILE A 125 13.62 18.18 2.83
N ASP A 126 13.21 17.68 1.66
CA ASP A 126 12.20 18.34 0.84
C ASP A 126 10.80 18.27 1.48
N GLU A 127 9.89 19.13 0.99
CA GLU A 127 8.54 19.25 1.56
C GLU A 127 7.71 17.96 1.40
N ARG A 128 7.97 17.17 0.35
CA ARG A 128 7.25 15.92 0.11
C ARG A 128 7.65 14.86 1.13
N GLU A 129 8.95 14.67 1.34
CA GLU A 129 9.50 13.77 2.35
C GLU A 129 9.12 14.23 3.76
N ARG A 130 9.14 15.55 4.04
CA ARG A 130 8.67 16.11 5.31
C ARG A 130 7.21 15.77 5.60
N LYS A 131 6.33 15.96 4.62
CA LYS A 131 4.91 15.61 4.73
C LYS A 131 4.73 14.11 4.99
N ALA A 132 5.51 13.28 4.29
CA ALA A 132 5.47 11.83 4.45
C ALA A 132 5.93 11.38 5.84
N LEU A 133 7.10 11.83 6.29
CA LEU A 133 7.66 11.48 7.60
C LEU A 133 6.79 11.98 8.76
N THR A 134 6.16 13.15 8.60
CA THR A 134 5.20 13.66 9.59
C THR A 134 4.00 12.72 9.76
N ARG A 135 3.49 12.19 8.64
CA ARG A 135 2.40 11.20 8.64
C ARG A 135 2.84 9.86 9.20
N LEU A 136 4.03 9.40 8.81
CA LEU A 136 4.62 8.18 9.35
C LEU A 136 4.74 8.28 10.88
N ARG A 137 5.25 9.40 11.40
CA ARG A 137 5.35 9.68 12.84
C ARG A 137 3.99 9.63 13.52
N ALA A 138 2.98 10.29 12.95
CA ALA A 138 1.62 10.28 13.49
C ALA A 138 1.03 8.85 13.53
N GLN A 139 1.26 8.08 12.48
CA GLN A 139 0.80 6.69 12.35
C GLN A 139 1.49 5.77 13.37
N VAL A 140 2.83 5.86 13.50
CA VAL A 140 3.63 5.16 14.50
C VAL A 140 3.14 5.47 15.91
N ARG A 141 2.92 6.75 16.23
CA ARG A 141 2.40 7.17 17.54
C ARG A 141 1.01 6.61 17.83
N ARG A 142 0.13 6.58 16.81
CA ARG A 142 -1.20 5.98 16.93
C ARG A 142 -1.10 4.49 17.26
N TRP A 143 -0.27 3.74 16.54
CA TRP A 143 -0.08 2.31 16.82
C TRP A 143 0.54 2.06 18.19
N ARG A 144 1.49 2.89 18.62
CA ARG A 144 2.11 2.75 19.95
C ARG A 144 1.12 2.97 21.11
N ARG A 145 0.12 3.82 20.91
CA ARG A 145 -0.94 4.10 21.90
C ARG A 145 -2.08 3.08 21.86
N ASP A 146 -2.12 2.23 20.84
CA ASP A 146 -3.14 1.18 20.71
C ASP A 146 -2.80 0.00 21.62
N ARG A 147 -3.60 -0.19 22.68
CA ARG A 147 -3.42 -1.29 23.64
C ARG A 147 -3.68 -2.67 23.04
N GLY A 148 -4.33 -2.74 21.87
CA GLY A 148 -4.55 -3.98 21.13
C GLY A 148 -3.33 -4.44 20.33
N LEU A 149 -2.31 -3.60 20.17
CA LEU A 149 -1.11 -3.91 19.41
C LEU A 149 0.06 -4.27 20.32
N ARG A 150 0.79 -5.32 19.94
CA ARG A 150 2.08 -5.68 20.53
C ARG A 150 3.14 -5.74 19.44
N PHE A 151 4.25 -5.05 19.68
CA PHE A 151 5.35 -4.97 18.73
C PHE A 151 6.37 -6.07 19.03
N HIS A 152 6.80 -6.76 17.99
CA HIS A 152 7.81 -7.80 18.06
C HIS A 152 8.87 -7.53 17.00
N THR A 153 10.10 -7.29 17.41
CA THR A 153 11.24 -7.26 16.49
C THR A 153 11.66 -8.70 16.19
N ARG A 154 11.81 -9.02 14.91
CA ARG A 154 12.26 -10.34 14.42
C ARG A 154 13.30 -10.13 13.34
N ALA A 155 14.31 -11.02 13.32
CA ALA A 155 15.23 -11.09 12.21
C ALA A 155 14.50 -11.60 10.95
N ILE A 156 14.84 -11.04 9.80
CA ILE A 156 14.31 -11.44 8.50
C ILE A 156 15.49 -11.82 7.62
N ILE A 157 15.33 -12.91 6.87
CA ILE A 157 16.33 -13.41 5.93
C ILE A 157 15.90 -12.98 4.54
N GLU A 158 16.74 -12.17 3.90
CA GLU A 158 16.61 -11.81 2.49
C GLU A 158 17.58 -12.66 1.67
N VAL A 159 17.12 -13.21 0.55
CA VAL A 159 17.93 -13.99 -0.38
C VAL A 159 17.92 -13.28 -1.72
N GLU A 160 19.11 -12.86 -2.19
CA GLU A 160 19.29 -12.25 -3.50
C GLU A 160 19.64 -13.33 -4.55
N ASP A 161 18.91 -13.36 -5.67
CA ASP A 161 19.31 -14.15 -6.83
C ASP A 161 20.35 -13.37 -7.66
N VAL A 162 21.62 -13.69 -7.42
CA VAL A 162 22.76 -13.06 -8.10
C VAL A 162 22.90 -13.48 -9.57
N SER A 163 22.13 -14.46 -10.06
CA SER A 163 22.24 -14.95 -11.44
C SER A 163 21.69 -13.98 -12.49
N ILE A 164 20.73 -13.12 -12.10
CA ILE A 164 20.07 -12.16 -13.00
C ILE A 164 21.02 -11.04 -13.46
N ARG A 165 22.10 -10.75 -12.71
CA ARG A 165 23.10 -9.73 -13.09
C ARG A 165 23.99 -10.12 -14.28
N ARG A 166 24.10 -11.41 -14.64
CA ARG A 166 25.05 -11.89 -15.68
C ARG A 166 24.54 -11.79 -17.13
N ARG A 167 23.29 -11.34 -17.36
CA ARG A 167 22.69 -11.29 -18.72
C ARG A 167 22.77 -9.94 -19.43
N ARG A 168 23.57 -8.99 -18.91
CA ARG A 168 23.95 -7.77 -19.64
C ARG A 168 25.45 -7.79 -19.91
N VAL A 169 25.85 -8.50 -20.97
CA VAL A 169 27.08 -8.26 -21.73
C VAL A 169 26.69 -8.32 -23.19
#